data_AF-A0A8K0RK45-F1
#
_entry.id   AF-A0A8K0RK45-F1
#
_cell.length_a   1.000
_cell.length_b   1.000
_cell.length_c   1.000
_cell.angle_alpha   90.00
_cell.angle_beta   90.00
_cell.angle_gamma   90.00
#
_symmetry.space_group_name_H-M   'P 1'
#
loop_
_entity.id
_entity.type
_entity.pdbx_description
1 polymer ?
#
loop_
_entity_poly.entity_id
_entity_poly.type
_entity_poly.pdbx_seq_one_letter_code
_entity_poly.pdbx_strand_id
1 'polypeptide(L)'
;LIYVQYHKSQEQSGTQRDNIRFLPPAIGNLLLTYLAYVPPLRQVFLRQRKPGALLSPYLWSKPNGDVWEDRTVSSCLRRAYARARVPQFQVAWWHQAAASITKEKFSAREQANFNLAEVGVLGEEVEDDAELA
;
A
#
# COMPACT_ATOMS: atom_id res chain seq x y z
N LEU A 1 -8.37 1.20 -11.21
CA LEU A 1 -8.90 1.33 -9.83
C LEU A 1 -8.57 0.04 -9.08
N ILE A 2 -8.33 0.12 -7.78
CA ILE A 2 -8.23 -1.05 -6.91
C ILE A 2 -9.31 -0.93 -5.84
N TYR A 3 -9.98 -2.04 -5.56
CA TYR A 3 -10.96 -2.16 -4.48
C TYR A 3 -10.35 -3.03 -3.39
N VAL A 4 -10.32 -2.51 -2.16
CA VAL A 4 -9.83 -3.23 -0.98
C VAL A 4 -10.83 -3.09 0.15
N GLN A 5 -10.99 -4.15 0.95
CA GLN A 5 -11.92 -4.21 2.08
C GLN A 5 -11.22 -4.10 3.45
N TYR A 6 -9.89 -3.90 3.46
CA TYR A 6 -9.10 -3.84 4.68
C TYR A 6 -8.95 -2.41 5.20
N HIS A 7 -9.17 -2.24 6.51
CA HIS A 7 -8.93 -0.99 7.23
C HIS A 7 -8.23 -1.27 8.55
N LYS A 8 -7.21 -0.48 8.93
CA LYS A 8 -6.53 -0.66 10.24
C LYS A 8 -7.49 -0.54 11.43
N SER A 9 -8.49 0.34 11.34
CA SER A 9 -9.52 0.46 12.38
C SER A 9 -10.54 -0.69 12.37
N GLN A 10 -10.51 -1.61 11.39
CA GLN A 10 -11.44 -2.73 11.31
C GLN A 10 -11.28 -3.67 12.50
N GLU A 11 -10.05 -3.81 13.03
CA GLU A 11 -9.78 -4.55 14.27
C GLU A 11 -10.43 -3.89 15.50
N GLN A 12 -10.74 -2.59 15.44
CA GLN A 12 -11.36 -1.83 16.53
C GLN A 12 -12.88 -1.61 16.36
N SER A 13 -13.36 -1.43 15.12
CA SER A 13 -14.75 -1.03 14.83
C SER A 13 -15.62 -2.14 14.22
N GLY A 14 -15.04 -3.30 13.87
CA GLY A 14 -15.74 -4.46 13.31
C GLY A 14 -16.43 -4.22 11.95
N THR A 15 -16.34 -3.02 11.40
CA THR A 15 -17.05 -2.59 10.20
C THR A 15 -16.11 -2.67 9.01
N GLN A 16 -16.39 -3.59 8.09
CA GLN A 16 -15.75 -3.59 6.76
C GLN A 16 -16.21 -2.35 6.00
N ARG A 17 -15.24 -1.59 5.50
CA ARG A 17 -15.50 -0.43 4.64
C ARG A 17 -14.85 -0.67 3.29
N ASP A 18 -15.63 -0.39 2.26
CA ASP A 18 -15.19 -0.40 0.88
C ASP A 18 -14.21 0.74 0.65
N ASN A 19 -13.00 0.41 0.22
CA ASN A 19 -11.98 1.40 -0.07
C ASN A 19 -11.55 1.27 -1.54
N ILE A 20 -12.04 2.20 -2.35
CA ILE A 20 -11.68 2.29 -3.76
C ILE A 20 -10.54 3.30 -3.88
N ARG A 21 -9.41 2.88 -4.44
CA ARG A 21 -8.26 3.76 -4.69
C ARG A 21 -7.95 3.85 -6.18
N PHE A 22 -7.52 5.04 -6.59
CA PHE A 22 -7.03 5.26 -7.93
C PHE A 22 -5.72 4.50 -8.09
N LEU A 23 -5.59 3.84 -9.23
CA LEU A 23 -4.39 3.09 -9.56
C LEU A 23 -3.99 3.47 -10.98
N PRO A 24 -2.87 4.20 -11.16
CA PRO A 24 -2.37 4.53 -12.49
C PRO A 24 -2.14 3.28 -13.33
N PRO A 25 -2.38 3.30 -14.65
CA PRO A 25 -2.28 2.11 -15.50
C PRO A 25 -0.96 1.35 -15.38
N ALA A 26 0.18 2.06 -15.33
CA ALA A 26 1.49 1.44 -15.17
C ALA A 26 1.62 0.66 -13.84
N ILE A 27 1.12 1.22 -12.75
CA ILE A 27 1.11 0.57 -11.43
C ILE A 27 0.09 -0.57 -11.41
N GLY A 28 -1.05 -0.40 -12.08
CA GLY A 28 -2.07 -1.44 -12.24
C GLY A 28 -1.55 -2.67 -12.96
N ASN A 29 -0.86 -2.48 -14.08
CA ASN A 29 -0.24 -3.57 -14.83
C ASN A 29 0.85 -4.27 -14.01
N LEU A 30 1.65 -3.51 -13.26
CA LEU A 30 2.65 -4.09 -12.36
C LEU A 30 2.00 -4.94 -11.26
N LEU A 31 0.94 -4.44 -10.63
CA LEU A 31 0.20 -5.17 -9.60
C LEU A 31 -0.46 -6.43 -10.18
N LEU A 32 -1.07 -6.34 -11.35
CA LEU A 32 -1.68 -7.49 -12.03
C LEU A 32 -0.62 -8.56 -12.34
N THR A 33 0.53 -8.15 -12.89
CA THR A 33 1.66 -9.03 -13.14
C THR A 33 2.14 -9.70 -11.85
N TYR A 34 2.28 -8.92 -10.77
CA TYR A 34 2.64 -9.46 -9.46
C TYR A 34 1.62 -10.52 -9.02
N LEU A 35 0.32 -10.23 -9.04
CA LEU A 35 -0.74 -11.14 -8.61
C LEU A 35 -0.82 -12.42 -9.44
N ALA A 36 -0.56 -12.32 -10.76
CA ALA A 36 -0.62 -13.46 -11.67
C ALA A 36 0.54 -14.45 -11.46
N TYR A 37 1.73 -13.96 -11.10
CA TYR A 37 2.94 -14.81 -11.06
C TYR A 37 3.49 -15.06 -9.66
N VAL A 38 3.51 -14.03 -8.79
CA VAL A 38 4.23 -14.11 -7.52
C VAL A 38 3.47 -14.91 -6.45
N PRO A 39 2.17 -14.66 -6.17
CA PRO A 39 1.42 -15.48 -5.21
C PRO A 39 1.40 -16.96 -5.59
N PRO A 40 1.06 -17.38 -6.83
CA PRO A 40 1.07 -18.80 -7.18
C PRO A 40 2.42 -19.46 -6.93
N LEU A 41 3.52 -18.80 -7.31
CA LEU A 41 4.86 -19.31 -7.07
C LEU A 41 5.19 -19.42 -5.57
N ARG A 42 4.82 -18.41 -4.78
CA ARG A 42 4.97 -18.46 -3.31
C ARG A 42 4.16 -19.60 -2.69
N GLN A 43 2.93 -19.82 -3.17
CA GLN A 43 2.07 -20.90 -2.69
C GLN A 43 2.70 -22.28 -2.91
N VAL A 44 3.36 -22.48 -4.06
CA VAL A 44 4.11 -23.71 -4.37
C VAL A 44 5.25 -23.91 -3.37
N PHE A 45 6.13 -22.92 -3.20
CA PHE A 45 7.25 -23.03 -2.26
C PHE A 45 6.80 -23.20 -0.81
N LEU A 46 5.72 -22.53 -0.41
CA LEU A 46 5.16 -22.66 0.92
C LEU A 46 4.66 -24.09 1.18
N ARG A 47 3.94 -24.68 0.21
CA ARG A 47 3.43 -26.05 0.32
C ARG A 47 4.50 -27.12 0.26
N GLN A 48 5.61 -26.87 -0.44
CA GLN A 48 6.78 -27.76 -0.40
C GLN A 48 7.37 -27.85 1.02
N ARG A 49 7.37 -26.75 1.77
CA ARG A 49 7.87 -26.72 3.16
C ARG A 49 6.84 -27.21 4.18
N LYS A 50 5.58 -26.81 4.00
CA LYS A 50 4.46 -27.15 4.89
C LYS A 50 3.25 -27.57 4.05
N PRO A 51 3.05 -28.88 3.83
CA PRO A 51 1.89 -29.39 3.09
C PRO A 51 0.59 -28.82 3.66
N GLY A 52 -0.31 -28.37 2.78
CA GLY A 52 -1.59 -27.77 3.16
C GLY A 52 -1.54 -26.30 3.61
N ALA A 53 -0.37 -25.67 3.71
CA ALA A 53 -0.29 -24.25 4.04
C ALA A 53 -1.02 -23.37 3.00
N LEU A 54 -1.69 -22.32 3.49
CA LEU A 54 -2.38 -21.32 2.68
C LEU A 54 -1.54 -20.04 2.60
N LEU A 55 -1.66 -19.31 1.49
CA LEU A 55 -1.12 -17.97 1.40
C LEU A 55 -1.79 -17.02 2.39
N SER A 56 -1.03 -16.00 2.80
CA SER A 56 -1.58 -14.87 3.55
C SER A 56 -2.71 -14.21 2.76
N PRO A 57 -3.82 -13.81 3.41
CA PRO A 57 -4.86 -13.00 2.76
C PRO A 57 -4.37 -11.57 2.47
N TYR A 58 -3.24 -11.16 3.04
CA TYR A 58 -2.63 -9.85 2.82
C TYR A 58 -1.73 -9.84 1.58
N LEU A 59 -1.80 -8.77 0.79
CA LEU A 59 -0.96 -8.59 -0.40
C LEU A 59 0.53 -8.59 -0.07
N TRP A 60 0.88 -8.02 1.09
CA TRP A 60 2.24 -7.85 1.59
C TRP A 60 2.50 -8.80 2.76
N SER A 61 3.13 -9.93 2.45
CA SER A 61 3.50 -10.93 3.45
C SER A 61 4.93 -11.42 3.24
N LYS A 62 5.56 -11.85 4.33
CA LYS A 62 6.82 -12.58 4.32
C LYS A 62 6.60 -13.95 3.64
N PRO A 63 7.67 -14.61 3.14
CA PRO A 63 7.54 -15.91 2.48
C PRO A 63 6.94 -17.02 3.35
N ASN A 64 7.01 -16.89 4.67
CA ASN A 64 6.42 -17.81 5.64
C ASN A 64 4.92 -17.56 5.92
N GLY A 65 4.33 -16.48 5.36
CA GLY A 65 2.92 -16.13 5.50
C GLY A 65 2.64 -14.94 6.44
N ASP A 66 3.61 -14.53 7.26
CA ASP A 66 3.42 -13.43 8.21
C ASP A 66 3.22 -12.09 7.49
N VAL A 67 2.36 -11.23 8.02
CA VAL A 67 2.12 -9.89 7.46
C VAL A 67 3.37 -9.03 7.58
N TRP A 68 3.62 -8.16 6.60
CA TRP A 68 4.69 -7.17 6.71
C TRP A 68 4.39 -6.16 7.81
N GLU A 69 5.41 -5.82 8.60
CA GLU A 69 5.36 -4.67 9.51
C GLU A 69 5.21 -3.37 8.70
N ASP A 70 4.55 -2.36 9.27
CA ASP A 70 4.29 -1.06 8.61
C ASP A 70 5.53 -0.46 7.95
N ARG A 71 6.68 -0.52 8.64
CA ARG A 71 7.96 0.04 8.18
C ARG A 71 8.58 -0.68 6.98
N THR A 72 8.10 -1.89 6.64
CA THR A 72 8.73 -2.74 5.63
C THR A 72 8.67 -2.11 4.26
N VAL A 73 7.49 -1.59 3.87
CA VAL A 73 7.30 -0.95 2.55
C VAL A 73 8.18 0.30 2.44
N SER A 74 8.17 1.16 3.47
CA SER A 74 8.98 2.38 3.52
C SER A 74 10.48 2.09 3.41
N SER A 75 10.97 1.04 4.10
CA SER A 75 12.36 0.60 3.99
C SER A 75 12.71 0.09 2.59
N CYS A 76 11.83 -0.71 1.98
CA CYS A 76 11.99 -1.17 0.60
C CYS A 76 12.07 -0.01 -0.40
N LEU A 77 11.18 0.98 -0.26
CA LEU A 77 11.16 2.18 -1.09
C LEU A 77 12.42 3.02 -0.91
N ARG A 78 12.87 3.27 0.33
CA ARG A 78 14.10 4.01 0.62
C ARG A 78 15.31 3.37 -0.08
N ARG A 79 15.43 2.05 0.00
CA ARG A 79 16.45 1.29 -0.72
C ARG A 79 16.32 1.38 -2.23
N ALA A 80 15.10 1.40 -2.77
CA ALA A 80 14.86 1.55 -4.20
C ALA A 80 15.24 2.94 -4.71
N TYR A 81 14.90 4.00 -3.98
CA TYR A 81 15.31 5.38 -4.31
C TYR A 81 16.82 5.53 -4.32
N ALA A 82 17.50 5.00 -3.30
CA ALA A 82 18.96 5.02 -3.23
C ALA A 82 19.60 4.35 -4.47
N ARG A 83 19.07 3.20 -4.92
CA ARG A 83 19.54 2.52 -6.14
C ARG A 83 19.24 3.31 -7.40
N ALA A 84 18.07 3.93 -7.48
CA ALA A 84 17.64 4.74 -8.63
C ALA A 84 18.29 6.14 -8.66
N ARG A 85 19.03 6.53 -7.61
CA ARG A 85 19.64 7.87 -7.46
C ARG A 85 18.63 9.01 -7.57
N VAL A 86 17.42 8.79 -7.06
CA VAL A 86 16.39 9.82 -6.96
C VAL A 86 16.25 10.28 -5.51
N PRO A 87 15.78 11.52 -5.27
CA PRO A 87 15.50 12.01 -3.92
C PRO A 87 14.65 11.03 -3.13
N GLN A 88 14.96 10.86 -1.84
CA GLN A 88 14.14 10.05 -0.97
C GLN A 88 12.83 10.78 -0.70
N PHE A 89 11.71 10.10 -0.94
CA PHE A 89 10.40 10.61 -0.60
C PHE A 89 9.95 10.01 0.73
N GLN A 90 9.48 10.87 1.64
CA GLN A 90 8.79 10.44 2.85
C GLN A 90 7.39 9.89 2.50
N VAL A 91 6.86 9.02 3.35
CA VAL A 91 5.53 8.41 3.15
C VAL A 91 4.42 9.48 3.09
N ALA A 92 4.53 10.52 3.92
CA ALA A 92 3.58 11.64 3.94
C ALA A 92 3.45 12.32 2.57
N TRP A 93 4.56 12.46 1.84
CA TRP A 93 4.57 13.09 0.52
C TRP A 93 3.82 12.25 -0.51
N TRP A 94 3.91 10.92 -0.42
CA TRP A 94 3.13 10.02 -1.27
C TRP A 94 1.62 10.13 -1.00
N HIS A 95 1.23 10.26 0.26
CA HIS A 95 -0.17 10.48 0.63
C HIS A 95 -0.68 11.82 0.08
N GLN A 96 0.08 12.90 0.25
CA GLN A 96 -0.28 14.21 -0.29
C GLN A 96 -0.37 14.21 -1.82
N ALA A 97 0.58 13.59 -2.52
CA ALA A 97 0.56 13.46 -3.97
C ALA A 97 -0.70 12.69 -4.44
N ALA A 98 -1.05 11.58 -3.78
CA ALA A 98 -2.26 10.83 -4.07
C ALA A 98 -3.54 11.65 -3.85
N ALA A 99 -3.62 12.44 -2.76
CA ALA A 99 -4.75 13.33 -2.53
C ALA A 99 -4.85 14.42 -3.60
N SER A 100 -3.74 15.07 -3.96
CA SER A 100 -3.73 16.11 -4.99
C SER A 100 -4.14 15.56 -6.36
N ILE A 101 -3.65 14.38 -6.75
CA ILE A 101 -4.10 13.70 -7.98
C ILE A 101 -5.60 13.42 -7.91
N THR A 102 -6.10 12.96 -6.76
CA THR A 102 -7.52 12.65 -6.57
C THR A 102 -8.39 13.90 -6.72
N LYS A 103 -7.97 15.04 -6.15
CA LYS A 103 -8.68 16.32 -6.27
C LYS A 103 -8.69 16.85 -7.70
N GLU A 104 -7.57 16.72 -8.41
CA GLU A 104 -7.37 17.31 -9.73
C GLU A 104 -7.96 16.47 -10.87
N LYS A 105 -7.96 15.13 -10.75
CA LYS A 105 -8.30 14.22 -11.86
C LYS A 105 -9.67 13.57 -11.77
N PHE A 106 -10.39 13.75 -10.67
CA PHE A 106 -11.68 13.10 -10.43
C PHE A 106 -12.77 14.12 -10.15
N SER A 107 -13.97 13.86 -10.64
CA SER A 107 -15.17 14.67 -10.33
C SER A 107 -15.58 14.53 -8.86
N ALA A 108 -16.38 15.47 -8.33
CA ALA A 108 -16.88 15.40 -6.95
C ALA A 108 -17.62 14.07 -6.64
N ARG A 109 -18.35 13.53 -7.63
CA ARG A 109 -19.02 12.22 -7.51
C ARG A 109 -18.02 11.06 -7.39
N GLU A 110 -16.94 11.11 -8.15
CA GLU A 110 -15.88 10.10 -8.08
C GLU A 110 -15.04 10.25 -6.82
N GLN A 111 -14.79 11.49 -6.40
CA GLN A 111 -14.08 11.85 -5.17
C GLN A 111 -14.71 11.24 -3.92
N ALA A 112 -16.05 11.13 -3.88
CA ALA A 112 -16.79 10.50 -2.77
C ALA A 112 -16.41 9.02 -2.53
N ASN A 113 -15.79 8.35 -3.51
CA ASN A 113 -15.31 6.98 -3.35
C ASN A 113 -13.93 6.88 -2.69
N PHE A 114 -13.22 8.00 -2.55
CA PHE A 114 -11.91 8.06 -1.91
C PHE A 114 -12.05 8.64 -0.50
N ASN A 115 -11.54 7.93 0.52
CA ASN A 115 -11.49 8.45 1.88
C ASN A 115 -10.42 9.56 1.98
N LEU A 116 -10.76 10.77 1.55
CA LEU A 116 -9.88 11.95 1.52
C LEU A 116 -9.69 12.57 2.92
N ALA A 117 -10.60 12.30 3.86
CA ALA A 117 -10.53 12.79 5.23
C ALA A 117 -9.32 12.22 5.99
N GLU A 118 -8.97 10.95 5.80
CA GLU A 118 -7.75 10.35 6.37
C GLU A 118 -6.46 10.95 5.80
N VAL A 119 -6.49 11.44 4.56
CA VAL A 119 -5.30 12.01 3.92
C VAL A 119 -5.03 13.43 4.39
N GLY A 120 -6.07 14.16 4.83
CA GLY A 120 -5.94 15.51 5.39
C GLY A 120 -5.29 15.55 6.78
N VAL A 121 -5.58 14.57 7.64
CA VAL A 121 -5.08 14.53 9.04
C VAL A 121 -3.55 14.35 9.10
N LEU A 122 -2.95 13.63 8.16
CA LEU A 122 -1.49 13.45 8.08
C LEU A 122 -0.74 14.63 7.46
N GLY A 123 -1.45 15.65 6.97
CA GLY A 123 -0.85 16.85 6.38
C GLY A 123 -0.49 17.92 7.39
N GLU A 124 -1.06 17.87 8.61
CA GLU A 124 -0.80 18.85 9.68
C GLU A 124 0.33 18.42 10.61
N GLU A 125 0.67 17.13 10.67
CA GLU A 125 1.80 16.59 11.45
C GLU A 125 2.97 16.21 10.53
N VAL A 126 3.59 17.21 9.90
CA VAL A 126 4.95 17.03 9.35
C VAL A 126 5.90 17.61 10.39
N GLU A 127 6.17 16.83 11.43
CA GLU A 127 7.35 17.08 12.27
C GLU A 127 8.58 16.76 11.42
N ASP A 128 9.41 17.80 11.23
CA ASP A 128 10.62 17.74 10.43
C ASP A 128 11.67 16.93 11.21
N ASP A 129 11.63 15.59 11.10
CA ASP A 129 12.68 14.69 11.60
C ASP A 129 13.97 14.82 10.74
N ALA A 130 14.42 16.05 10.53
CA ALA A 130 15.64 16.40 9.81
C ALA A 130 16.88 16.49 10.71
N GLU A 131 16.79 16.09 11.98
CA GLU A 131 17.93 16.11 12.91
C GLU A 131 18.09 14.80 13.68
N LEU A 132 18.58 13.75 13.01
CA LEU A 132 19.42 12.73 13.66
C LEU A 132 20.39 12.16 12.61
N ALA A 133 21.49 12.89 12.41
CA ALA A 133 22.70 12.40 11.74
C ALA A 133 23.60 11.65 12.73
#